data_AF-A0A7L2QA23-F1
#
_entry.id   AF-A0A7L2QA23-F1
#
_cell.length_a   1.000
_cell.length_b   1.000
_cell.length_c   1.000
_cell.angle_alpha   90.00
_cell.angle_beta   90.00
_cell.angle_gamma   90.00
#
_symmetry.space_group_name_H-M   'P 1'
#
loop_
_entity.id
_entity.type
_entity.pdbx_description
1 polymer ?
#
loop_
_entity_poly.entity_id
_entity_poly.type
_entity_poly.pdbx_seq_one_letter_code
_entity_poly.pdbx_strand_id
1 'polypeptide(L)'
;QHVLVFDPKEEEVSFFNRRRVTHRDINKRQRKDLKFMFDAIFDDSSSQLEVFEHTTKNLIDGFLNGYNCTVLAYGATGAGKTYTMLGSPEDPGVMYLTMVTLYKRMDQIKDDKTCDVAVSYLEVYNEQIRDLLVNSGPLAVREDGQQGVVVQGLTLHQPKSAEEILQMLDYGNKNRTQHPTDVNASSSRSHAVFQIYLRQQDKTASINQNIRIAKMSLIDLAGSERAKATSAKGARFVEGTNINRSLLALGNVINALADPKSKKHIPYRNSKLTRLLKDSLGGNCRTIMIAAISPSSLFYDDTYNTLKYANRAKDIKSSLKSNVVSLDSHISQYAKICNEQKKEILMLKEKLREYEEKQASIPENHNTAELSNNQRVEIERYKEILKNVFANREEIRKEYLKVEKKLKENILKKYYQNQCHEQIQLICSEERVEKVS
;
A
#
# COMPACT_ATOMS: atom_id res chain seq x y z
N GLN A 1 -13.71 20.56 13.63
CA GLN A 1 -14.40 19.33 14.08
C GLN A 1 -15.88 19.55 13.86
N HIS A 2 -16.51 18.66 13.10
CA HIS A 2 -17.92 18.79 12.68
C HIS A 2 -18.74 17.68 13.35
N VAL A 3 -19.97 18.00 13.77
CA VAL A 3 -20.86 17.08 14.49
C VAL A 3 -21.90 16.53 13.53
N LEU A 4 -21.96 15.20 13.40
CA LEU A 4 -23.04 14.49 12.71
C LEU A 4 -24.04 13.99 13.74
N VAL A 5 -25.31 14.34 13.57
CA VAL A 5 -26.41 13.80 14.40
C VAL A 5 -27.10 12.68 13.61
N PHE A 6 -26.92 11.45 14.06
CA PHE A 6 -27.55 10.27 13.48
C PHE A 6 -28.79 9.88 14.29
N ASP A 7 -29.89 9.57 13.59
CA ASP A 7 -31.19 9.27 14.20
C ASP A 7 -31.71 10.43 15.09
N PRO A 8 -31.78 11.67 14.55
CA PRO A 8 -32.16 12.86 15.31
C PRO A 8 -33.61 12.74 15.80
N LYS A 9 -33.90 13.27 16.99
CA LYS A 9 -35.29 13.39 17.48
C LYS A 9 -36.10 14.22 16.48
N GLU A 10 -37.36 13.85 16.26
CA GLU A 10 -38.27 14.76 15.55
C GLU A 10 -38.41 16.03 16.39
N GLU A 11 -38.25 17.19 15.75
CA GLU A 11 -38.78 18.42 16.32
C GLU A 11 -40.30 18.24 16.37
N GLU A 12 -40.87 18.20 17.58
CA GLU A 12 -42.32 18.30 17.74
C GLU A 12 -42.73 19.67 17.21
N VAL A 13 -43.11 19.75 15.94
CA VAL A 13 -43.67 20.96 15.37
C VAL A 13 -45.05 21.14 15.99
N SER A 14 -45.10 21.84 17.13
CA SER A 14 -46.32 22.11 17.89
C SER A 14 -47.19 23.16 17.17
N PHE A 15 -47.74 22.80 16.02
CA PHE A 15 -48.85 23.53 15.44
C PHE A 15 -50.12 23.16 16.21
N PHE A 16 -50.53 24.04 17.12
CA PHE A 16 -51.77 24.08 17.90
C PHE A 16 -51.82 23.36 19.26
N ASN A 17 -52.11 24.16 20.29
CA ASN A 17 -52.55 23.80 21.64
C ASN A 17 -53.77 22.86 21.66
N ARG A 18 -53.60 21.57 21.40
CA ARG A 18 -54.62 20.56 21.74
C ARG A 18 -54.00 19.29 22.32
N ARG A 19 -54.44 18.99 23.55
CA ARG A 19 -54.33 17.75 24.34
C ARG A 19 -53.32 16.71 23.83
N ARG A 20 -52.24 16.54 24.61
CA ARG A 20 -51.32 15.40 24.53
C ARG A 20 -52.09 14.08 24.61
N VAL A 21 -52.33 13.45 23.47
CA VAL A 21 -52.63 12.02 23.40
C VAL A 21 -51.32 11.31 23.13
N THR A 22 -50.69 10.79 24.19
CA THR A 22 -49.51 9.93 24.07
C THR A 22 -49.92 8.52 23.63
N HIS A 23 -50.32 8.37 22.36
CA HIS A 23 -50.27 7.06 21.71
C HIS A 23 -48.80 6.77 21.39
N ARG A 24 -48.05 6.26 22.39
CA ARG A 24 -46.75 5.65 22.14
C ARG A 24 -47.02 4.35 21.38
N ASP A 25 -46.80 4.39 20.08
CA ASP A 25 -46.77 3.20 19.25
C ASP A 25 -45.57 2.35 19.68
N ILE A 26 -45.82 1.28 20.43
CA ILE A 26 -44.80 0.40 21.03
C ILE A 26 -43.93 -0.27 19.94
N ASN A 27 -44.43 -0.31 18.70
CA ASN A 27 -43.73 -0.84 17.53
C ASN A 27 -42.81 0.18 16.86
N LYS A 28 -42.88 1.48 17.20
CA LYS A 28 -41.97 2.50 16.66
C LYS A 28 -40.66 2.51 17.43
N ARG A 29 -39.56 2.28 16.71
CA ARG A 29 -38.18 2.43 17.20
C ARG A 29 -37.97 3.84 17.75
N GLN A 30 -37.58 3.93 19.03
CA GLN A 30 -37.24 5.21 19.66
C GLN A 30 -35.95 5.80 19.05
N ARG A 31 -36.04 7.02 18.52
CA ARG A 31 -34.89 7.74 17.95
C ARG A 31 -33.87 8.09 19.03
N LYS A 32 -32.58 7.89 18.72
CA LYS A 32 -31.50 7.88 19.73
C LYS A 32 -30.65 9.15 19.81
N ASP A 33 -30.79 10.10 18.88
CA ASP A 33 -30.04 11.36 18.85
C ASP A 33 -28.51 11.16 19.01
N LEU A 34 -27.96 10.24 18.21
CA LEU A 34 -26.58 9.78 18.37
C LEU A 34 -25.63 10.76 17.69
N LYS A 35 -24.78 11.41 18.49
CA LYS A 35 -23.82 12.40 18.01
C LYS A 35 -22.47 11.78 17.74
N PHE A 36 -21.95 11.98 16.53
CA PHE A 36 -20.61 11.58 16.11
C PHE A 36 -19.78 12.81 15.74
N MET A 37 -18.48 12.79 16.03
CA MET A 37 -17.58 13.94 15.79
C MET A 37 -16.43 13.56 14.88
N PHE A 38 -16.43 14.11 13.67
CA PHE A 38 -15.41 13.84 12.66
C PHE A 38 -14.59 15.09 12.33
N ASP A 39 -13.45 14.86 11.67
CA ASP A 39 -12.55 15.92 11.24
C ASP A 39 -13.17 16.73 10.09
N ALA A 40 -13.93 16.08 9.21
CA ALA A 40 -14.76 16.67 8.15
C ALA A 40 -16.06 15.85 7.98
N ILE A 41 -17.13 16.49 7.49
CA ILE A 41 -18.39 15.86 7.09
C ILE A 41 -18.76 16.44 5.72
N PHE A 42 -19.11 15.55 4.79
CA PHE A 42 -19.54 15.90 3.44
C PHE A 42 -20.99 15.41 3.28
N ASP A 43 -21.87 16.28 2.81
CA ASP A 43 -23.26 15.95 2.50
C ASP A 43 -23.41 15.61 1.01
N ASP A 44 -24.65 15.42 0.55
CA ASP A 44 -24.97 15.09 -0.83
C ASP A 44 -24.75 16.25 -1.82
N SER A 45 -24.52 17.47 -1.32
CA SER A 45 -24.16 18.63 -2.13
C SER A 45 -22.65 18.80 -2.31
N SER A 46 -21.84 18.07 -1.52
CA SER A 46 -20.39 18.14 -1.56
C SER A 46 -19.82 17.53 -2.85
N SER A 47 -18.93 18.26 -3.51
CA SER A 47 -18.30 17.80 -4.77
C SER A 47 -17.12 16.86 -4.54
N GLN A 48 -16.74 16.06 -5.55
CA GLN A 48 -15.53 15.22 -5.48
C GLN A 48 -14.26 16.05 -5.28
N LEU A 49 -14.23 17.25 -5.87
CA LEU A 49 -13.14 18.20 -5.68
C LEU A 49 -13.05 18.63 -4.21
N GLU A 50 -14.16 19.03 -3.60
CA GLU A 50 -14.22 19.42 -2.18
C GLU A 50 -13.74 18.28 -1.27
N VAL A 51 -14.22 17.05 -1.51
CA VAL A 51 -13.76 15.87 -0.76
C VAL A 51 -12.25 15.70 -0.90
N PHE A 52 -11.69 15.81 -2.10
CA PHE A 52 -10.25 15.73 -2.33
C PHE A 52 -9.46 16.85 -1.62
N GLU A 53 -9.94 18.09 -1.70
CA GLU A 53 -9.27 19.26 -1.11
C GLU A 53 -9.18 19.18 0.42
N HIS A 54 -10.26 18.72 1.05
CA HIS A 54 -10.34 18.57 2.50
C HIS A 54 -9.74 17.26 3.03
N THR A 55 -9.41 16.30 2.17
CA THR A 55 -8.80 15.02 2.57
C THR A 55 -7.38 14.86 2.02
N THR A 56 -7.24 14.43 0.77
CA THR A 56 -5.98 13.89 0.23
C THR A 56 -5.01 14.96 -0.25
N LYS A 57 -5.48 16.15 -0.65
CA LYS A 57 -4.63 17.26 -1.11
C LYS A 57 -3.49 17.57 -0.12
N ASN A 58 -3.82 17.58 1.18
CA ASN A 58 -2.85 17.86 2.26
C ASN A 58 -1.86 16.70 2.54
N LEU A 59 -2.13 15.50 2.02
CA LEU A 59 -1.20 14.37 2.11
C LEU A 59 -0.09 14.46 1.07
N ILE A 60 -0.33 15.12 -0.07
CA ILE A 60 0.62 15.19 -1.18
C ILE A 60 1.92 15.87 -0.75
N ASP A 61 1.83 16.96 0.02
CA ASP A 61 3.01 17.65 0.55
C ASP A 61 3.79 16.79 1.54
N GLY A 62 3.10 16.00 2.37
CA GLY A 62 3.73 15.02 3.24
C GLY A 62 4.42 13.91 2.44
N PHE A 63 3.75 13.40 1.41
CA PHE A 63 4.28 12.37 0.53
C PHE A 63 5.58 12.81 -0.18
N LEU A 64 5.60 14.02 -0.75
CA LEU A 64 6.81 14.62 -1.35
C LEU A 64 7.94 14.86 -0.33
N ASN A 65 7.59 15.01 0.95
CA ASN A 65 8.54 15.14 2.05
C ASN A 65 8.96 13.79 2.66
N GLY A 66 8.64 12.65 2.02
CA GLY A 66 9.09 11.33 2.46
C GLY A 66 8.19 10.65 3.49
N TYR A 67 6.97 11.14 3.72
CA TYR A 67 6.03 10.50 4.64
C TYR A 67 5.14 9.49 3.90
N ASN A 68 4.98 8.31 4.48
CA ASN A 68 3.97 7.37 3.98
C ASN A 68 2.57 7.91 4.24
N CYS A 69 1.68 7.69 3.28
CA CYS A 69 0.31 8.19 3.32
C CYS A 69 -0.67 7.07 2.96
N THR A 70 -1.81 7.00 3.61
CA THR A 70 -2.87 6.06 3.26
C THR A 70 -4.22 6.77 3.25
N VAL A 71 -5.02 6.54 2.21
CA VAL A 71 -6.42 6.94 2.14
C VAL A 71 -7.23 5.68 1.92
N LEU A 72 -8.19 5.39 2.80
CA LEU A 72 -9.07 4.23 2.67
C LEU A 72 -10.53 4.65 2.73
N ALA A 73 -11.33 4.19 1.77
CA ALA A 73 -12.77 4.31 1.78
C ALA A 73 -13.41 3.08 2.43
N TYR A 74 -14.33 3.30 3.37
CA TYR A 74 -15.00 2.25 4.14
C TYR A 74 -16.49 2.54 4.27
N GLY A 75 -17.33 1.51 4.22
CA GLY A 75 -18.78 1.64 4.27
C GLY A 75 -19.48 0.51 3.53
N ALA A 76 -20.81 0.49 3.59
CA ALA A 76 -21.61 -0.54 2.93
C ALA A 76 -21.53 -0.43 1.40
N THR A 77 -21.85 -1.52 0.70
CA THR A 77 -22.05 -1.50 -0.76
C THR A 77 -23.13 -0.50 -1.12
N GLY A 78 -22.88 0.29 -2.16
CA GLY A 78 -23.77 1.36 -2.58
C GLY A 78 -23.68 2.65 -1.75
N ALA A 79 -22.88 2.69 -0.68
CA ALA A 79 -22.72 3.90 0.14
C ALA A 79 -21.80 4.98 -0.47
N GLY A 80 -21.16 4.70 -1.62
CA GLY A 80 -20.34 5.67 -2.35
C GLY A 80 -18.82 5.47 -2.28
N LYS A 81 -18.29 4.39 -1.68
CA LYS A 81 -16.83 4.14 -1.58
C LYS A 81 -16.09 4.28 -2.92
N THR A 82 -16.51 3.49 -3.91
CA THR A 82 -15.90 3.48 -5.25
C THR A 82 -16.12 4.81 -5.98
N TYR A 83 -17.28 5.45 -5.77
CA TYR A 83 -17.53 6.80 -6.29
C TYR A 83 -16.55 7.80 -5.70
N THR A 84 -16.34 7.84 -4.39
CA THR A 84 -15.36 8.74 -3.76
C THR A 84 -13.93 8.46 -4.25
N MET A 85 -13.53 7.18 -4.34
CA MET A 85 -12.15 6.83 -4.69
C MET A 85 -11.84 7.01 -6.18
N LEU A 86 -12.71 6.51 -7.08
CA LEU A 86 -12.48 6.54 -8.52
C LEU A 86 -13.29 7.64 -9.22
N GLY A 87 -14.54 7.85 -8.81
CA GLY A 87 -15.48 8.78 -9.44
C GLY A 87 -16.06 8.24 -10.74
N SER A 88 -16.59 9.16 -11.54
CA SER A 88 -16.93 8.93 -12.94
C SER A 88 -15.97 9.71 -13.85
N PRO A 89 -15.99 9.48 -15.18
CA PRO A 89 -15.22 10.29 -16.12
C PRO A 89 -15.54 11.80 -16.03
N GLU A 90 -16.78 12.16 -15.73
CA GLU A 90 -17.25 13.54 -15.60
C GLU A 90 -16.98 14.13 -14.21
N ASP A 91 -16.97 13.28 -13.16
CA ASP A 91 -16.74 13.69 -11.78
C ASP A 91 -15.63 12.82 -11.13
N PRO A 92 -14.35 13.10 -11.45
CA PRO A 92 -13.23 12.25 -11.07
C PRO A 92 -13.01 12.21 -9.55
N GLY A 93 -12.76 11.01 -9.04
CA GLY A 93 -12.58 10.79 -7.60
C GLY A 93 -11.19 11.10 -7.08
N VAL A 94 -11.02 10.82 -5.79
CA VAL A 94 -9.81 11.11 -5.02
C VAL A 94 -8.56 10.53 -5.67
N MET A 95 -8.59 9.32 -6.22
CA MET A 95 -7.43 8.70 -6.87
C MET A 95 -6.95 9.53 -8.06
N TYR A 96 -7.87 9.90 -8.96
CA TYR A 96 -7.57 10.72 -10.14
C TYR A 96 -6.98 12.07 -9.73
N LEU A 97 -7.70 12.79 -8.86
CA LEU A 97 -7.33 14.15 -8.43
C LEU A 97 -5.99 14.16 -7.70
N THR A 98 -5.68 13.11 -6.95
CA THR A 98 -4.38 12.92 -6.30
C THR A 98 -3.25 12.78 -7.31
N MET A 99 -3.44 12.00 -8.38
CA MET A 99 -2.41 11.80 -9.41
C MET A 99 -2.14 13.06 -10.21
N VAL A 100 -3.18 13.74 -10.67
CA VAL A 100 -3.04 15.02 -11.40
C VAL A 100 -2.32 16.05 -10.53
N THR A 101 -2.72 16.16 -9.26
CA THR A 101 -2.09 17.12 -8.35
C THR A 101 -0.65 16.73 -8.01
N LEU A 102 -0.36 15.45 -7.80
CA LEU A 102 0.99 14.95 -7.54
C LEU A 102 1.95 15.31 -8.69
N TYR A 103 1.59 15.00 -9.94
CA TYR A 103 2.43 15.32 -11.09
C TYR A 103 2.58 16.83 -11.28
N LYS A 104 1.53 17.62 -11.04
CA LYS A 104 1.62 19.08 -11.04
C LYS A 104 2.62 19.59 -9.99
N ARG A 105 2.61 19.05 -8.77
CA ARG A 105 3.57 19.43 -7.72
C ARG A 105 5.00 18.97 -8.07
N MET A 106 5.16 17.80 -8.67
CA MET A 106 6.46 17.31 -9.16
C MET A 106 7.03 18.23 -10.25
N ASP A 107 6.19 18.68 -11.18
CA ASP A 107 6.61 19.62 -12.23
C ASP A 107 7.05 20.98 -11.65
N GLN A 108 6.39 21.45 -10.59
CA GLN A 108 6.75 22.70 -9.89
C GLN A 108 8.10 22.63 -9.17
N ILE A 109 8.54 21.45 -8.73
CA ILE A 109 9.81 21.27 -8.00
C ILE A 109 10.91 20.65 -8.88
N LYS A 110 10.65 20.48 -10.18
CA LYS A 110 11.53 19.72 -11.08
C LYS A 110 12.89 20.36 -11.26
N ASP A 111 13.03 21.68 -11.08
CA ASP A 111 14.30 22.37 -11.28
C ASP A 111 15.27 22.10 -10.12
N ASP A 112 14.73 21.93 -8.91
CA ASP A 112 15.50 21.67 -7.69
C ASP A 112 15.66 20.17 -7.38
N LYS A 113 14.69 19.35 -7.80
CA LYS A 113 14.58 17.95 -7.39
C LYS A 113 14.30 17.02 -8.55
N THR A 114 14.81 15.80 -8.44
CA THR A 114 14.47 14.68 -9.33
C THR A 114 13.52 13.74 -8.59
N CYS A 115 12.38 13.44 -9.21
CA CYS A 115 11.34 12.58 -8.65
C CYS A 115 11.10 11.38 -9.58
N ASP A 116 11.33 10.17 -9.06
CA ASP A 116 10.97 8.92 -9.73
C ASP A 116 9.68 8.37 -9.09
N VAL A 117 8.67 8.09 -9.91
CA VAL A 117 7.40 7.51 -9.47
C VAL A 117 7.27 6.10 -10.01
N ALA A 118 6.82 5.19 -9.15
CA ALA A 118 6.38 3.86 -9.55
C ALA A 118 5.00 3.56 -8.96
N VAL A 119 4.21 2.73 -9.63
CA VAL A 119 2.87 2.33 -9.19
C VAL A 119 2.69 0.83 -9.21
N SER A 120 1.85 0.34 -8.29
CA SER A 120 1.31 -1.02 -8.31
C SER A 120 -0.19 -0.98 -8.03
N TYR A 121 -0.92 -1.94 -8.56
CA TYR A 121 -2.34 -2.07 -8.28
C TYR A 121 -2.68 -3.53 -8.00
N LEU A 122 -3.27 -3.78 -6.84
CA LEU A 122 -3.61 -5.15 -6.42
C LEU A 122 -5.04 -5.24 -5.90
N GLU A 123 -5.56 -6.45 -6.00
CA GLU A 123 -6.84 -6.84 -5.43
C GLU A 123 -6.62 -7.86 -4.31
N VAL A 124 -7.35 -7.70 -3.20
CA VAL A 124 -7.53 -8.74 -2.19
C VAL A 124 -8.95 -9.28 -2.31
N TYR A 125 -9.09 -10.49 -2.85
CA TYR A 125 -10.37 -11.18 -3.01
C TYR A 125 -10.26 -12.59 -2.43
N ASN A 126 -11.21 -12.97 -1.58
CA ASN A 126 -11.27 -14.31 -0.98
C ASN A 126 -9.95 -14.75 -0.29
N GLU A 127 -9.30 -13.83 0.45
CA GLU A 127 -7.97 -14.01 1.05
C GLU A 127 -6.87 -14.42 0.05
N GLN A 128 -7.04 -14.08 -1.24
CA GLN A 128 -6.01 -14.17 -2.27
C GLN A 128 -5.66 -12.77 -2.76
N ILE A 129 -4.39 -12.58 -3.11
CA ILE A 129 -3.91 -11.32 -3.68
C ILE A 129 -3.63 -11.56 -5.15
N ARG A 130 -4.07 -10.63 -5.99
CA ARG A 130 -3.77 -10.64 -7.42
C ARG A 130 -3.25 -9.29 -7.84
N ASP A 131 -2.34 -9.29 -8.82
CA ASP A 131 -1.96 -8.09 -9.52
C ASP A 131 -3.09 -7.70 -10.49
N LEU A 132 -3.51 -6.44 -10.47
CA LEU A 132 -4.55 -5.93 -11.37
C LEU A 132 -3.98 -5.39 -12.68
N LEU A 133 -2.66 -5.16 -12.76
CA LEU A 133 -1.98 -4.60 -13.94
C LEU A 133 -1.35 -5.68 -14.82
N VAL A 134 -1.17 -6.89 -14.27
CA VAL A 134 -0.66 -8.03 -15.01
C VAL A 134 -1.48 -9.26 -14.68
N ASN A 135 -1.77 -10.08 -15.70
CA ASN A 135 -2.40 -11.37 -15.47
C ASN A 135 -1.42 -12.31 -14.76
N SER A 136 -1.52 -12.40 -13.44
CA SER A 136 -0.67 -13.24 -12.60
C SER A 136 -1.49 -14.24 -11.79
N GLY A 137 -0.84 -15.32 -11.35
CA GLY A 137 -1.40 -16.17 -10.29
C GLY A 137 -1.48 -15.44 -8.93
N PRO A 138 -2.03 -16.10 -7.90
CA PRO A 138 -2.11 -15.55 -6.55
C PRO A 138 -0.74 -15.20 -5.97
N LEU A 139 -0.65 -14.02 -5.34
CA LEU A 139 0.59 -13.49 -4.76
C LEU A 139 0.66 -13.71 -3.24
N ALA A 140 1.88 -13.86 -2.73
CA ALA A 140 2.16 -14.11 -1.32
C ALA A 140 2.60 -12.84 -0.58
N VAL A 141 2.00 -12.59 0.58
CA VAL A 141 2.44 -11.52 1.51
C VAL A 141 3.56 -12.03 2.38
N ARG A 142 4.68 -11.30 2.39
CA ARG A 142 5.84 -11.55 3.27
C ARG A 142 6.13 -10.32 4.12
N GLU A 143 6.80 -10.53 5.25
CA GLU A 143 7.35 -9.45 6.07
C GLU A 143 8.86 -9.45 5.82
N ASP A 144 9.39 -8.36 5.29
CA ASP A 144 10.80 -8.08 5.14
C ASP A 144 11.28 -7.23 6.32
N GLY A 145 12.45 -7.56 6.88
CA GLY A 145 12.98 -6.88 8.07
C GLY A 145 13.36 -5.41 7.85
N GLN A 146 13.62 -5.01 6.60
CA GLN A 146 13.99 -3.64 6.25
C GLN A 146 12.84 -2.90 5.54
N GLN A 147 12.08 -3.58 4.69
CA GLN A 147 11.04 -2.99 3.83
C GLN A 147 9.62 -3.13 4.40
N GLY A 148 9.45 -3.83 5.52
CA GLY A 148 8.13 -4.05 6.13
C GLY A 148 7.31 -5.07 5.34
N VAL A 149 6.01 -4.84 5.19
CA VAL A 149 5.12 -5.80 4.51
C VAL A 149 5.24 -5.66 3.00
N VAL A 150 5.66 -6.75 2.33
CA VAL A 150 5.87 -6.81 0.87
C VAL A 150 5.03 -7.91 0.23
N VAL A 151 4.56 -7.68 -0.99
CA VAL A 151 3.86 -8.67 -1.81
C VAL A 151 4.83 -9.21 -2.84
N GLN A 152 5.25 -10.46 -2.69
CA GLN A 152 6.22 -11.07 -3.59
C GLN A 152 5.59 -11.28 -4.97
N GLY A 153 6.25 -10.77 -6.01
CA GLY A 153 5.80 -10.87 -7.39
C GLY A 153 4.79 -9.80 -7.82
N LEU A 154 4.46 -8.85 -6.96
CA LEU A 154 3.67 -7.67 -7.34
C LEU A 154 4.50 -6.81 -8.30
N THR A 155 3.91 -6.45 -9.44
CA THR A 155 4.60 -5.67 -10.46
C THR A 155 4.65 -4.18 -10.09
N LEU A 156 5.75 -3.53 -10.45
CA LEU A 156 5.96 -2.10 -10.31
C LEU A 156 6.13 -1.51 -11.71
N HIS A 157 5.33 -0.50 -12.01
CA HIS A 157 5.33 0.18 -13.30
C HIS A 157 5.77 1.63 -13.11
N GLN A 158 6.46 2.21 -14.09
CA GLN A 158 7.01 3.57 -14.02
C GLN A 158 6.30 4.47 -15.03
N PRO A 159 5.14 5.01 -14.66
CA PRO A 159 4.36 5.87 -15.53
C PRO A 159 5.07 7.20 -15.78
N LYS A 160 5.12 7.62 -17.03
CA LYS A 160 5.79 8.86 -17.47
C LYS A 160 4.91 10.10 -17.30
N SER A 161 3.60 9.93 -17.22
CA SER A 161 2.66 11.02 -17.06
C SER A 161 1.44 10.63 -16.22
N ALA A 162 0.65 11.63 -15.83
CA ALA A 162 -0.61 11.39 -15.13
C ALA A 162 -1.58 10.58 -16.00
N GLU A 163 -1.63 10.82 -17.31
CA GLU A 163 -2.49 10.11 -18.26
C GLU A 163 -2.17 8.62 -18.32
N GLU A 164 -0.90 8.24 -18.29
CA GLU A 164 -0.50 6.82 -18.26
C GLU A 164 -1.00 6.13 -16.98
N ILE A 165 -0.93 6.80 -15.82
CA ILE A 165 -1.51 6.27 -14.58
C ILE A 165 -3.01 6.06 -14.71
N LEU A 166 -3.72 7.01 -15.32
CA LEU A 166 -5.17 6.92 -15.48
C LEU A 166 -5.56 5.74 -16.36
N GLN A 167 -4.81 5.50 -17.44
CA GLN A 167 -4.99 4.32 -18.28
C GLN A 167 -4.74 3.02 -17.49
N MET A 168 -3.71 3.00 -16.64
CA MET A 168 -3.43 1.85 -15.78
C MET A 168 -4.50 1.61 -14.71
N LEU A 169 -5.05 2.67 -14.12
CA LEU A 169 -6.17 2.60 -13.18
C LEU A 169 -7.41 2.02 -13.88
N ASP A 170 -7.78 2.55 -15.04
CA ASP A 170 -8.91 2.04 -15.84
C ASP A 170 -8.71 0.56 -16.23
N TYR A 171 -7.52 0.20 -16.70
CA TYR A 171 -7.16 -1.17 -17.02
C TYR A 171 -7.28 -2.11 -15.80
N GLY A 172 -6.73 -1.73 -14.66
CA GLY A 172 -6.82 -2.53 -13.44
C GLY A 172 -8.25 -2.66 -12.90
N ASN A 173 -9.08 -1.62 -13.04
CA ASN A 173 -10.49 -1.66 -12.67
C ASN A 173 -11.30 -2.60 -13.57
N LYS A 174 -11.00 -2.63 -14.88
CA LYS A 174 -11.59 -3.61 -15.80
C LYS A 174 -11.24 -5.03 -15.38
N ASN A 175 -9.99 -5.29 -15.01
CA ASN A 175 -9.56 -6.60 -14.53
C ASN A 175 -10.20 -7.01 -13.20
N ARG A 176 -10.39 -6.06 -12.27
CA ARG A 176 -11.11 -6.27 -11.01
C ARG A 176 -12.56 -6.73 -11.26
N THR A 177 -13.16 -6.36 -12.40
CA THR A 177 -14.58 -6.60 -12.70
C THR A 177 -14.87 -7.99 -13.31
N GLN A 178 -13.86 -8.79 -13.66
CA GLN A 178 -14.03 -10.02 -14.46
C GLN A 178 -14.05 -11.36 -13.69
N HIS A 179 -14.56 -11.45 -12.45
CA HIS A 179 -14.52 -12.73 -11.74
C HIS A 179 -15.60 -13.72 -12.25
N PRO A 180 -15.25 -15.00 -12.51
CA PRO A 180 -16.12 -15.97 -13.21
C PRO A 180 -17.43 -16.36 -12.50
N THR A 181 -17.66 -15.86 -11.28
CA THR A 181 -18.86 -16.16 -10.46
C THR A 181 -19.88 -15.02 -10.43
N ASP A 182 -19.67 -13.96 -11.21
CA ASP A 182 -20.32 -12.67 -11.04
C ASP A 182 -21.72 -12.58 -11.66
N VAL A 183 -22.72 -12.70 -10.78
CA VAL A 183 -24.06 -12.11 -10.98
C VAL A 183 -24.18 -10.79 -10.18
N ASN A 184 -23.16 -10.42 -9.39
CA ASN A 184 -23.14 -9.22 -8.55
C ASN A 184 -21.96 -8.31 -8.94
N ALA A 185 -22.07 -7.01 -8.64
CA ALA A 185 -21.01 -6.04 -8.86
C ALA A 185 -19.73 -6.41 -8.09
N SER A 186 -18.68 -6.83 -8.81
CA SER A 186 -17.40 -7.32 -8.26
C SER A 186 -16.77 -6.38 -7.21
N SER A 187 -16.91 -5.05 -7.39
CA SER A 187 -16.36 -4.04 -6.47
C SER A 187 -16.87 -4.14 -5.03
N SER A 188 -18.04 -4.76 -4.81
CA SER A 188 -18.60 -4.99 -3.47
C SER A 188 -17.86 -6.06 -2.66
N ARG A 189 -17.11 -6.94 -3.32
CA ARG A 189 -16.61 -8.20 -2.73
C ARG A 189 -15.09 -8.29 -2.64
N SER A 190 -14.36 -7.36 -3.24
CA SER A 190 -12.91 -7.32 -3.18
C SER A 190 -12.39 -5.98 -2.71
N HIS A 191 -11.21 -5.98 -2.11
CA HIS A 191 -10.50 -4.76 -1.73
C HIS A 191 -9.51 -4.41 -2.83
N ALA A 192 -9.55 -3.18 -3.32
CA ALA A 192 -8.56 -2.68 -4.27
C ALA A 192 -7.57 -1.76 -3.55
N VAL A 193 -6.28 -1.99 -3.77
CA VAL A 193 -5.19 -1.24 -3.15
C VAL A 193 -4.28 -0.73 -4.26
N PHE A 194 -4.38 0.56 -4.56
CA PHE A 194 -3.50 1.25 -5.49
C PHE A 194 -2.36 1.89 -4.71
N GLN A 195 -1.11 1.58 -5.06
CA GLN A 195 0.06 2.08 -4.35
C GLN A 195 0.92 2.93 -5.29
N ILE A 196 1.31 4.10 -4.80
CA ILE A 196 2.26 4.98 -5.45
C ILE A 196 3.53 5.04 -4.59
N TYR A 197 4.66 4.82 -5.23
CA TYR A 197 5.98 4.90 -4.64
C TYR A 197 6.69 6.12 -5.23
N LEU A 198 7.22 6.95 -4.34
CA LEU A 198 8.04 8.09 -4.71
C LEU A 198 9.46 7.87 -4.22
N ARG A 199 10.41 8.12 -5.11
CA ARG A 199 11.81 8.36 -4.76
C ARG A 199 12.17 9.77 -5.21
N GLN A 200 12.60 10.62 -4.28
CA GLN A 200 12.95 12.00 -4.55
C GLN A 200 14.38 12.29 -4.08
N GLN A 201 15.16 12.98 -4.90
CA GLN A 201 16.52 13.41 -4.60
C GLN A 201 16.73 14.87 -5.00
N ASP A 202 17.54 15.60 -4.24
CA ASP A 202 17.88 16.99 -4.54
C ASP A 202 18.93 17.02 -5.67
N LYS A 203 18.79 17.92 -6.66
CA LYS A 203 19.67 18.01 -7.84
C LYS A 203 21.01 18.68 -7.54
N THR A 204 21.07 19.55 -6.55
CA THR A 204 22.27 20.28 -6.08
C THR A 204 23.20 19.40 -5.22
N ALA A 205 23.30 18.11 -5.55
CA ALA A 205 23.83 16.99 -4.77
C ALA A 205 25.33 17.06 -4.37
N SER A 206 26.00 18.21 -4.49
CA SER A 206 27.40 18.39 -4.13
C SER A 206 27.65 18.33 -2.61
N ILE A 207 26.61 18.53 -1.77
CA ILE A 207 26.77 18.67 -0.31
C ILE A 207 25.82 17.77 0.51
N ASN A 208 24.61 17.42 0.02
CA ASN A 208 23.66 16.57 0.75
C ASN A 208 22.93 15.59 -0.19
N GLN A 209 23.36 14.33 -0.17
CA GLN A 209 22.79 13.26 -0.98
C GLN A 209 21.64 12.52 -0.27
N ASN A 210 20.66 13.27 0.22
CA ASN A 210 19.50 12.71 0.91
C ASN A 210 18.45 12.23 -0.10
N ILE A 211 18.15 10.94 -0.08
CA ILE A 211 17.08 10.33 -0.86
C ILE A 211 15.86 10.21 0.03
N ARG A 212 14.75 10.81 -0.39
CA ARG A 212 13.45 10.64 0.27
C ARG A 212 12.67 9.53 -0.42
N ILE A 213 12.10 8.63 0.37
CA ILE A 213 11.27 7.53 -0.13
C ILE A 213 9.90 7.61 0.54
N ALA A 214 8.83 7.47 -0.22
CA ALA A 214 7.48 7.45 0.35
C ALA A 214 6.59 6.45 -0.39
N LYS A 215 5.63 5.89 0.36
CA LYS A 215 4.55 5.05 -0.15
C LYS A 215 3.21 5.71 0.14
N MET A 216 2.43 5.97 -0.89
CA MET A 216 1.02 6.36 -0.78
C MET A 216 0.15 5.16 -1.14
N SER A 217 -0.83 4.80 -0.31
CA SER A 217 -1.81 3.75 -0.60
C SER A 217 -3.22 4.33 -0.67
N LEU A 218 -3.88 4.21 -1.82
CA LEU A 218 -5.25 4.62 -2.04
C LEU A 218 -6.12 3.35 -2.14
N ILE A 219 -7.11 3.22 -1.27
CA ILE A 219 -7.75 1.94 -0.98
C ILE A 219 -9.27 2.04 -1.07
N ASP A 220 -9.86 1.19 -1.91
CA ASP A 220 -11.31 0.98 -1.99
C ASP A 220 -11.63 -0.39 -1.38
N LEU A 221 -12.18 -0.39 -0.16
CA LEU A 221 -12.49 -1.63 0.56
C LEU A 221 -13.79 -2.26 0.05
N ALA A 222 -13.94 -3.57 0.26
CA ALA A 222 -15.19 -4.28 0.05
C ALA A 222 -16.32 -3.72 0.96
N GLY A 223 -17.57 -4.07 0.63
CA GLY A 223 -18.75 -3.68 1.40
C GLY A 223 -18.67 -4.13 2.87
N SER A 224 -18.92 -3.19 3.79
CA SER A 224 -18.90 -3.46 5.24
C SER A 224 -20.18 -4.12 5.77
N GLU A 225 -21.21 -4.23 4.95
CA GLU A 225 -22.46 -4.89 5.31
C GLU A 225 -22.21 -6.33 5.73
N ARG A 226 -22.94 -6.77 6.74
CA ARG A 226 -22.89 -8.18 7.13
C ARG A 226 -23.63 -8.96 6.06
N ALA A 227 -23.00 -10.02 5.55
CA ALA A 227 -23.75 -11.04 4.86
C ALA A 227 -24.85 -11.51 5.82
N LYS A 228 -26.12 -11.17 5.53
CA LYS A 228 -27.25 -11.87 6.15
C LYS A 228 -26.98 -13.35 5.90
N ALA A 229 -27.35 -14.22 6.84
CA ALA A 229 -27.23 -15.67 6.67
C ALA A 229 -28.09 -16.10 5.47
N THR A 230 -27.58 -15.88 4.27
CA THR A 230 -28.20 -16.26 3.02
C THR A 230 -28.13 -17.76 2.98
N SER A 231 -29.19 -18.41 2.50
CA SER A 231 -29.29 -19.84 2.21
C SER A 231 -28.28 -20.33 1.14
N ALA A 232 -27.26 -19.53 0.82
CA ALA A 232 -26.18 -19.87 -0.08
C ALA A 232 -25.38 -21.03 0.52
N LYS A 233 -25.29 -22.14 -0.24
CA LYS A 233 -24.48 -23.31 0.09
C LYS A 233 -23.22 -23.35 -0.78
N GLY A 234 -22.19 -24.05 -0.32
CA GLY A 234 -20.97 -24.31 -1.12
C GLY A 234 -20.03 -23.11 -1.26
N ALA A 235 -19.41 -22.95 -2.43
CA ALA A 235 -18.32 -21.98 -2.66
C ALA A 235 -18.71 -20.52 -2.35
N ARG A 236 -19.95 -20.10 -2.63
CA ARG A 236 -20.45 -18.74 -2.34
C ARG A 236 -20.54 -18.43 -0.84
N PHE A 237 -20.79 -19.44 0.00
CA PHE A 237 -20.78 -19.26 1.46
C PHE A 237 -19.35 -19.06 1.99
N VAL A 238 -18.40 -19.83 1.46
CA VAL A 238 -16.97 -19.71 1.80
C VAL A 238 -16.42 -18.35 1.37
N GLU A 239 -16.77 -17.91 0.16
CA GLU A 239 -16.42 -16.58 -0.36
C GLU A 239 -16.94 -15.46 0.56
N GLY A 240 -18.24 -15.43 0.85
CA GLY A 240 -18.82 -14.43 1.75
C GLY A 240 -18.22 -14.46 3.16
N THR A 241 -17.86 -15.64 3.66
CA THR A 241 -17.16 -15.80 4.94
C THR A 241 -15.77 -15.18 4.90
N ASN A 242 -15.01 -15.38 3.82
CA ASN A 242 -13.65 -14.84 3.68
C ASN A 242 -13.63 -13.33 3.41
N ILE A 243 -14.61 -12.79 2.69
CA ILE A 243 -14.79 -11.34 2.55
C ILE A 243 -15.02 -10.72 3.93
N ASN A 244 -15.98 -11.25 4.69
CA ASN A 244 -16.25 -10.78 6.05
C ASN A 244 -15.06 -10.98 6.99
N ARG A 245 -14.26 -12.04 6.80
CA ARG A 245 -13.05 -12.29 7.59
C ARG A 245 -12.06 -11.13 7.51
N SER A 246 -11.80 -10.61 6.31
CA SER A 246 -10.86 -9.49 6.11
C SER A 246 -11.31 -8.20 6.82
N LEU A 247 -12.60 -7.86 6.72
CA LEU A 247 -13.18 -6.67 7.37
C LEU A 247 -13.37 -6.85 8.89
N LEU A 248 -13.70 -8.07 9.34
CA LEU A 248 -13.72 -8.40 10.76
C LEU A 248 -12.33 -8.29 11.38
N ALA A 249 -11.31 -8.81 10.70
CA ALA A 249 -9.92 -8.68 11.12
C ALA A 249 -9.52 -7.20 11.21
N LEU A 250 -9.88 -6.40 10.20
CA LEU A 250 -9.67 -4.95 10.21
C LEU A 250 -10.32 -4.30 11.44
N GLY A 251 -11.55 -4.71 11.78
CA GLY A 251 -12.27 -4.20 12.94
C GLY A 251 -11.60 -4.56 14.25
N ASN A 252 -11.07 -5.76 14.36
CA ASN A 252 -10.34 -6.21 15.53
C ASN A 252 -9.02 -5.43 15.69
N VAL A 253 -8.31 -5.14 14.59
CA VAL A 253 -7.12 -4.30 14.60
C VAL A 253 -7.45 -2.88 15.07
N ILE A 254 -8.47 -2.24 14.49
CA ILE A 254 -8.89 -0.88 14.86
C ILE A 254 -9.32 -0.80 16.33
N ASN A 255 -10.12 -1.76 16.81
CA ASN A 255 -10.52 -1.82 18.21
C ASN A 255 -9.34 -2.01 19.15
N ALA A 256 -8.35 -2.83 18.77
CA ALA A 256 -7.16 -3.08 19.58
C ALA A 256 -6.23 -1.86 19.64
N LEU A 257 -6.13 -1.09 18.55
CA LEU A 257 -5.30 0.12 18.46
C LEU A 257 -5.96 1.34 19.11
N ALA A 258 -7.28 1.45 19.04
CA ALA A 258 -8.04 2.56 19.60
C ALA A 258 -8.15 2.50 21.14
N ASP A 259 -7.90 1.33 21.76
CA ASP A 259 -7.89 1.20 23.21
C ASP A 259 -6.49 1.54 23.79
N PRO A 260 -6.28 2.72 24.38
CA PRO A 260 -4.98 3.12 24.91
C PRO A 260 -4.54 2.27 26.12
N LYS A 261 -5.45 1.52 26.75
CA LYS A 261 -5.15 0.62 27.87
C LYS A 261 -4.80 -0.79 27.40
N SER A 262 -5.05 -1.11 26.14
CA SER A 262 -4.77 -2.42 25.56
C SER A 262 -3.27 -2.58 25.31
N LYS A 263 -2.58 -3.29 26.21
CA LYS A 263 -1.24 -3.86 25.94
C LYS A 263 -1.32 -5.15 25.09
N LYS A 264 -2.47 -5.44 24.50
CA LYS A 264 -2.71 -6.71 23.80
C LYS A 264 -2.02 -6.71 22.44
N HIS A 265 -1.60 -7.90 22.02
CA HIS A 265 -1.08 -8.14 20.69
C HIS A 265 -2.09 -7.68 19.61
N ILE A 266 -1.64 -6.85 18.66
CA ILE A 266 -2.48 -6.38 17.56
C ILE A 266 -2.56 -7.47 16.48
N PRO A 267 -3.76 -7.97 16.13
CA PRO A 267 -3.93 -9.17 15.31
C PRO A 267 -3.81 -8.92 13.80
N TYR A 268 -2.77 -8.22 13.34
CA TYR A 268 -2.57 -7.93 11.90
C TYR A 268 -2.52 -9.19 11.04
N ARG A 269 -2.10 -10.32 11.60
CA ARG A 269 -1.93 -11.59 10.87
C ARG A 269 -3.25 -12.33 10.57
N ASN A 270 -4.38 -11.87 11.10
CA ASN A 270 -5.66 -12.57 10.97
C ASN A 270 -6.26 -12.53 9.54
N SER A 271 -5.83 -11.57 8.72
CA SER A 271 -6.17 -11.49 7.29
C SER A 271 -5.00 -10.95 6.46
N LYS A 272 -4.97 -11.25 5.16
CA LYS A 272 -3.98 -10.64 4.24
C LYS A 272 -4.14 -9.12 4.15
N LEU A 273 -5.37 -8.61 4.17
CA LEU A 273 -5.66 -7.18 4.16
C LEU A 273 -5.01 -6.46 5.36
N THR A 274 -5.26 -6.94 6.58
CA THR A 274 -4.68 -6.34 7.79
C THR A 274 -3.16 -6.43 7.84
N ARG A 275 -2.56 -7.44 7.20
CA ARG A 275 -1.10 -7.49 7.03
C ARG A 275 -0.64 -6.37 6.10
N LEU A 276 -1.27 -6.17 4.95
CA LEU A 276 -0.93 -5.07 4.03
C LEU A 276 -1.07 -3.69 4.70
N LEU A 277 -2.09 -3.54 5.57
CA LEU A 277 -2.40 -2.28 6.25
C LEU A 277 -1.65 -2.09 7.57
N LYS A 278 -0.73 -2.99 7.93
CA LYS A 278 0.02 -2.92 9.20
C LYS A 278 0.74 -1.59 9.38
N ASP A 279 1.36 -1.07 8.32
CA ASP A 279 2.03 0.23 8.38
C ASP A 279 1.04 1.40 8.41
N SER A 280 -0.15 1.21 7.81
CA SER A 280 -1.19 2.23 7.67
C SER A 280 -1.95 2.46 8.98
N LEU A 281 -2.17 1.42 9.77
CA LEU A 281 -2.93 1.50 11.01
C LEU A 281 -1.98 1.42 12.19
N GLY A 282 -1.73 2.54 12.88
CA GLY A 282 -0.84 2.59 14.05
C GLY A 282 0.67 2.45 13.75
N GLY A 283 1.06 2.45 12.46
CA GLY A 283 2.46 2.41 12.02
C GLY A 283 3.01 3.77 11.62
N ASN A 284 4.09 3.76 10.82
CA ASN A 284 4.66 4.96 10.20
C ASN A 284 3.92 5.34 8.92
N CYS A 285 2.72 5.89 9.08
CA CYS A 285 1.88 6.35 7.98
C CYS A 285 0.88 7.40 8.45
N ARG A 286 0.68 8.44 7.62
CA ARG A 286 -0.42 9.39 7.79
C ARG A 286 -1.65 8.84 7.10
N THR A 287 -2.66 8.48 7.88
CA THR A 287 -3.81 7.74 7.39
C THR A 287 -5.09 8.55 7.49
N ILE A 288 -5.85 8.58 6.40
CA ILE A 288 -7.20 9.14 6.30
C ILE A 288 -8.16 7.98 6.04
N MET A 289 -9.23 7.93 6.83
CA MET A 289 -10.37 7.05 6.59
C MET A 289 -11.55 7.90 6.12
N ILE A 290 -12.08 7.59 4.94
CA ILE A 290 -13.32 8.19 4.43
C ILE A 290 -14.45 7.18 4.66
N ALA A 291 -15.36 7.52 5.57
CA ALA A 291 -16.49 6.68 5.93
C ALA A 291 -17.72 7.04 5.10
N ALA A 292 -18.00 6.24 4.08
CA ALA A 292 -19.12 6.40 3.17
C ALA A 292 -20.39 5.78 3.78
N ILE A 293 -21.49 6.54 3.87
CA ILE A 293 -22.73 6.12 4.52
C ILE A 293 -23.93 6.32 3.59
N SER A 294 -25.01 5.58 3.86
CA SER A 294 -26.28 5.77 3.15
C SER A 294 -27.28 6.54 4.02
N PRO A 295 -27.98 7.55 3.48
CA PRO A 295 -29.03 8.27 4.21
C PRO A 295 -30.33 7.46 4.32
N SER A 296 -30.46 6.36 3.57
CA SER A 296 -31.68 5.56 3.56
C SER A 296 -31.86 4.78 4.86
N SER A 297 -33.09 4.81 5.40
CA SER A 297 -33.48 4.06 6.59
C SER A 297 -33.32 2.54 6.44
N LEU A 298 -33.31 2.03 5.21
CA LEU A 298 -33.06 0.61 4.90
C LEU A 298 -31.64 0.17 5.29
N PHE A 299 -30.69 1.11 5.30
CA PHE A 299 -29.29 0.89 5.63
C PHE A 299 -28.94 1.37 7.04
N TYR A 300 -29.93 1.62 7.90
CA TYR A 300 -29.72 2.20 9.23
C TYR A 300 -28.61 1.49 10.01
N ASP A 301 -28.67 0.15 10.10
CA ASP A 301 -27.72 -0.60 10.94
C ASP A 301 -26.31 -0.58 10.36
N ASP A 302 -26.18 -0.61 9.03
CA ASP A 302 -24.89 -0.53 8.34
C ASP A 302 -24.27 0.87 8.45
N THR A 303 -25.09 1.93 8.30
CA THR A 303 -24.67 3.32 8.53
C THR A 303 -24.22 3.51 9.98
N TYR A 304 -25.01 3.03 10.96
CA TYR A 304 -24.65 3.11 12.38
C TYR A 304 -23.33 2.38 12.68
N ASN A 305 -23.15 1.17 12.15
CA ASN A 305 -21.92 0.41 12.33
C ASN A 305 -20.72 1.13 11.70
N THR A 306 -20.89 1.71 10.51
CA THR A 306 -19.86 2.50 9.82
C THR A 306 -19.43 3.71 10.64
N LEU A 307 -20.39 4.49 11.15
CA LEU A 307 -20.12 5.65 12.00
C LEU A 307 -19.39 5.26 13.30
N LYS A 308 -19.84 4.21 13.97
CA LYS A 308 -19.19 3.68 15.18
C LYS A 308 -17.75 3.25 14.91
N TYR A 309 -17.52 2.64 13.75
CA TYR A 309 -16.21 2.18 13.34
C TYR A 309 -15.26 3.34 13.04
N ALA A 310 -15.71 4.31 12.26
CA ALA A 310 -14.97 5.53 11.95
C ALA A 310 -14.63 6.34 13.21
N ASN A 311 -15.59 6.46 14.14
CA ASN A 311 -15.37 7.17 15.39
C ASN A 311 -14.28 6.50 16.25
N ARG A 312 -14.14 5.18 16.21
CA ARG A 312 -13.03 4.47 16.89
C ARG A 312 -11.71 4.62 16.15
N ALA A 313 -11.72 4.56 14.82
CA ALA A 313 -10.51 4.69 14.02
C ALA A 313 -9.79 6.02 14.25
N LYS A 314 -10.54 7.09 14.55
CA LYS A 314 -10.01 8.41 14.92
C LYS A 314 -9.08 8.41 16.13
N ASP A 315 -9.28 7.48 17.08
CA ASP A 315 -8.48 7.42 18.32
C ASP A 315 -7.13 6.71 18.12
N ILE A 316 -6.87 6.14 16.93
CA ILE A 316 -5.62 5.47 16.60
C ILE A 316 -4.50 6.50 16.42
N LYS A 317 -3.43 6.35 17.18
CA LYS A 317 -2.23 7.20 17.07
C LYS A 317 -1.22 6.58 16.12
N SER A 318 -0.81 7.33 15.09
CA SER A 318 0.29 6.97 14.20
C SER A 318 1.62 7.59 14.64
N SER A 319 2.73 6.89 14.37
CA SER A 319 4.09 7.39 14.65
C SER A 319 4.75 7.86 13.34
N LEU A 320 4.64 9.15 13.04
CA LEU A 320 5.08 9.70 11.76
C LEU A 320 6.59 10.00 11.76
N LYS A 321 7.31 9.40 10.81
CA LYS A 321 8.72 9.65 10.52
C LYS A 321 8.92 9.75 9.02
N SER A 322 9.57 10.83 8.56
CA SER A 322 9.99 10.96 7.17
C SER A 322 11.05 9.92 6.85
N ASN A 323 10.89 9.17 5.75
CA ASN A 323 11.87 8.20 5.30
C ASN A 323 12.91 8.92 4.44
N VAL A 324 13.94 9.45 5.12
CA VAL A 324 15.14 10.02 4.50
C VAL A 324 16.28 9.04 4.65
N VAL A 325 16.89 8.66 3.53
CA VAL A 325 18.09 7.83 3.45
C VAL A 325 19.24 8.74 3.02
N SER A 326 20.24 8.93 3.88
CA SER A 326 21.47 9.61 3.50
C SER A 326 22.43 8.63 2.83
N LEU A 327 23.04 9.03 1.71
CA LEU A 327 24.02 8.19 1.00
C LEU A 327 25.31 7.93 1.83
N ASP A 328 25.72 8.84 2.72
CA ASP A 328 26.83 8.61 3.66
C ASP A 328 26.54 7.52 4.70
N SER A 329 25.27 7.40 5.11
CA SER A 329 24.80 6.28 5.94
C SER A 329 24.84 4.96 5.15
N HIS A 330 24.78 5.01 3.82
CA HIS A 330 24.79 3.81 2.98
C HIS A 330 26.17 3.15 2.97
N ILE A 331 27.28 3.88 2.93
CA ILE A 331 28.62 3.25 2.99
C ILE A 331 28.82 2.56 4.34
N SER A 332 28.42 3.22 5.43
CA SER A 332 28.58 2.71 6.79
C SER A 332 27.56 1.59 7.13
N GLN A 333 26.32 1.67 6.65
CA GLN A 333 25.33 0.58 6.75
C GLN A 333 25.63 -0.57 5.80
N TYR A 334 26.14 -0.35 4.59
CA TYR A 334 26.60 -1.43 3.71
C TYR A 334 27.81 -2.12 4.31
N ALA A 335 28.77 -1.36 4.87
CA ALA A 335 29.86 -1.95 5.62
C ALA A 335 29.34 -2.79 6.79
N LYS A 336 28.31 -2.31 7.51
CA LYS A 336 27.66 -3.06 8.60
C LYS A 336 26.95 -4.32 8.11
N ILE A 337 26.13 -4.23 7.06
CA ILE A 337 25.40 -5.37 6.45
C ILE A 337 26.41 -6.39 5.88
N CYS A 338 27.45 -5.93 5.19
CA CYS A 338 28.51 -6.81 4.70
C CYS A 338 29.26 -7.49 5.85
N ASN A 339 29.48 -6.81 6.97
CA ASN A 339 30.10 -7.40 8.15
C ASN A 339 29.18 -8.40 8.85
N GLU A 340 27.88 -8.11 8.96
CA GLU A 340 26.87 -9.02 9.51
C GLU A 340 26.72 -10.27 8.64
N GLN A 341 26.63 -10.11 7.32
CA GLN A 341 26.61 -11.23 6.37
C GLN A 341 27.89 -12.05 6.41
N LYS A 342 29.07 -11.41 6.52
CA LYS A 342 30.35 -12.13 6.70
C LYS A 342 30.35 -12.94 7.99
N LYS A 343 29.84 -12.38 9.08
CA LYS A 343 29.74 -13.06 10.39
C LYS A 343 28.79 -14.25 10.31
N GLU A 344 27.64 -14.09 9.66
CA GLU A 344 26.68 -15.16 9.44
C GLU A 344 27.25 -16.29 8.57
N ILE A 345 27.94 -15.95 7.48
CA ILE A 345 28.66 -16.93 6.64
C ILE A 345 29.71 -17.70 7.46
N LEU A 346 30.45 -17.01 8.33
CA LEU A 346 31.48 -17.64 9.16
C LEU A 346 30.87 -18.60 10.18
N MET A 347 29.78 -18.20 10.82
CA MET A 347 29.03 -19.02 11.77
C MET A 347 28.37 -20.23 11.09
N LEU A 348 27.82 -20.05 9.88
CA LEU A 348 27.26 -21.15 9.08
C LEU A 348 28.34 -22.14 8.64
N LYS A 349 29.52 -21.67 8.24
CA LYS A 349 30.67 -22.51 7.91
C LYS A 349 31.18 -23.31 9.11
N GLU A 350 31.16 -22.73 10.30
CA GLU A 350 31.54 -23.40 11.54
C GLU A 350 30.54 -24.49 11.93
N LYS A 351 29.24 -24.19 11.88
CA LYS A 351 28.18 -25.19 12.08
C LYS A 351 28.23 -26.32 11.05
N LEU A 352 28.60 -26.02 9.79
CA LEU A 352 28.83 -27.02 8.76
C LEU A 352 30.00 -27.93 9.10
N ARG A 353 31.14 -27.37 9.54
CA ARG A 353 32.29 -28.18 10.00
C ARG A 353 31.94 -29.06 11.19
N GLU A 354 31.28 -28.52 12.21
CA GLU A 354 30.83 -29.32 13.37
C GLU A 354 29.88 -30.45 12.96
N TYR A 355 29.02 -30.21 11.96
CA TYR A 355 28.11 -31.22 11.43
C TYR A 355 28.88 -32.31 10.66
N GLU A 356 29.86 -31.93 9.85
CA GLU A 356 30.75 -32.86 9.12
C GLU A 356 31.62 -33.68 10.07
N GLU A 357 32.19 -33.07 11.12
CA GLU A 357 32.97 -33.75 12.15
C GLU A 357 32.11 -34.73 12.97
N LYS A 358 30.87 -34.33 13.32
CA LYS A 358 29.91 -35.22 13.98
C LYS A 358 29.48 -36.39 13.11
N GLN A 359 29.40 -36.22 11.78
CA GLN A 359 29.18 -37.33 10.85
C GLN A 359 30.41 -38.24 10.74
N ALA A 360 31.62 -37.68 10.81
CA ALA A 360 32.87 -38.44 10.76
C ALA A 360 33.16 -39.24 12.06
N SER A 361 32.57 -38.83 13.20
CA SER A 361 32.78 -39.48 14.50
C SER A 361 31.78 -40.59 14.85
N ILE A 362 30.85 -40.96 13.95
CA ILE A 362 29.93 -42.08 14.18
C ILE A 362 30.68 -43.38 13.84
N PRO A 363 30.96 -44.27 14.82
CA PRO A 363 31.60 -45.55 14.53
C PRO A 363 30.64 -46.41 13.69
N GLU A 364 31.16 -47.01 12.63
CA GLU A 364 30.49 -48.07 11.88
C GLU A 364 30.29 -49.28 12.80
N ASN A 365 29.20 -49.32 13.59
CA ASN A 365 28.49 -50.57 13.79
C ASN A 365 27.08 -50.43 14.38
N HIS A 366 26.18 -51.12 13.69
CA HIS A 366 24.80 -51.52 14.01
C HIS A 366 23.65 -50.50 13.93
N ASN A 367 22.97 -50.59 12.79
CA ASN A 367 21.52 -50.75 12.64
C ASN A 367 20.62 -49.61 13.13
N THR A 368 20.54 -48.56 12.32
CA THR A 368 19.30 -47.81 12.11
C THR A 368 19.12 -47.53 10.62
N ALA A 369 18.11 -48.17 10.05
CA ALA A 369 17.36 -47.83 8.83
C ALA A 369 18.15 -47.28 7.62
N GLU A 370 18.23 -48.12 6.59
CA GLU A 370 18.50 -47.76 5.20
C GLU A 370 17.89 -46.39 4.84
N LEU A 371 18.70 -45.33 4.74
CA LEU A 371 18.36 -44.21 3.86
C LEU A 371 18.31 -44.80 2.47
N SER A 372 17.09 -44.90 1.92
CA SER A 372 16.82 -45.52 0.61
C SER A 372 17.85 -45.04 -0.41
N ASN A 373 18.36 -45.93 -1.25
CA ASN A 373 19.36 -45.60 -2.29
C ASN A 373 18.96 -44.34 -3.10
N ASN A 374 17.66 -44.09 -3.24
CA ASN A 374 17.08 -42.89 -3.84
C ASN A 374 17.46 -41.58 -3.12
N GLN A 375 17.51 -41.54 -1.79
CA GLN A 375 17.86 -40.34 -1.03
C GLN A 375 19.34 -39.96 -1.19
N ARG A 376 20.25 -40.93 -1.30
CA ARG A 376 21.67 -40.65 -1.58
C ARG A 376 21.88 -40.10 -2.98
N VAL A 377 21.18 -40.68 -3.96
CA VAL A 377 21.19 -40.19 -5.35
C VAL A 377 20.61 -38.77 -5.43
N GLU A 378 19.54 -38.47 -4.69
CA GLU A 378 18.99 -37.13 -4.62
C GLU A 378 19.95 -36.13 -3.96
N ILE A 379 20.62 -36.50 -2.87
CA ILE A 379 21.60 -35.62 -2.20
C ILE A 379 22.76 -35.27 -3.15
N GLU A 380 23.29 -36.24 -3.88
CA GLU A 380 24.34 -35.97 -4.87
C GLU A 380 23.83 -35.11 -6.03
N ARG A 381 22.60 -35.36 -6.51
CA ARG A 381 21.95 -34.49 -7.49
C ARG A 381 21.81 -33.05 -6.98
N TYR A 382 21.40 -32.85 -5.73
CA TYR A 382 21.28 -31.53 -5.14
C TYR A 382 22.63 -30.84 -4.94
N LYS A 383 23.70 -31.57 -4.58
CA LYS A 383 25.07 -31.04 -4.53
C LYS A 383 25.54 -30.55 -5.89
N GLU A 384 25.28 -31.31 -6.95
CA GLU A 384 25.62 -30.94 -8.34
C GLU A 384 24.87 -29.67 -8.77
N ILE A 385 23.57 -29.60 -8.49
CA ILE A 385 22.74 -28.41 -8.75
C ILE A 385 23.29 -27.21 -7.97
N LEU A 386 23.67 -27.39 -6.71
CA LEU A 386 24.19 -26.31 -5.88
C LEU A 386 25.50 -25.76 -6.43
N LYS A 387 26.43 -26.64 -6.85
CA LYS A 387 27.69 -26.24 -7.52
C LYS A 387 27.42 -25.44 -8.79
N ASN A 388 26.50 -25.89 -9.62
CA ASN A 388 26.12 -25.19 -10.86
C ASN A 388 25.48 -23.82 -10.57
N VAL A 389 24.62 -23.72 -9.55
CA VAL A 389 24.04 -22.45 -9.13
C VAL A 389 25.10 -21.48 -8.64
N PHE A 390 26.08 -21.94 -7.85
CA PHE A 390 27.18 -21.10 -7.39
C PHE A 390 28.08 -20.63 -8.54
N ALA A 391 28.44 -21.52 -9.46
CA ALA A 391 29.22 -21.18 -10.65
C ALA A 391 28.50 -20.16 -11.53
N ASN A 392 27.21 -20.40 -11.83
CA ASN A 392 26.39 -19.46 -12.61
C ASN A 392 26.28 -18.10 -11.91
N ARG A 393 26.13 -18.09 -10.58
CA ARG A 393 26.03 -16.84 -9.81
C ARG A 393 27.35 -16.06 -9.82
N GLU A 394 28.49 -16.75 -9.80
CA GLU A 394 29.80 -16.12 -9.94
C GLU A 394 30.00 -15.53 -11.33
N GLU A 395 29.57 -16.24 -12.37
CA GLU A 395 29.62 -15.77 -13.76
C GLU A 395 28.73 -14.55 -13.99
N ILE A 396 27.47 -14.60 -13.55
CA ILE A 396 26.54 -13.46 -13.59
C ILE A 396 27.14 -12.25 -12.84
N ARG A 397 27.82 -12.47 -11.72
CA ARG A 397 28.46 -11.39 -10.95
C ARG A 397 29.63 -10.77 -11.71
N LYS A 398 30.43 -11.58 -12.43
CA LYS A 398 31.52 -11.09 -13.30
C LYS A 398 30.95 -10.26 -14.46
N GLU A 399 29.89 -10.73 -15.11
CA GLU A 399 29.23 -10.00 -16.19
C GLU A 399 28.59 -8.69 -15.69
N TYR A 400 27.93 -8.72 -14.54
CA TYR A 400 27.38 -7.52 -13.91
C TYR A 400 28.46 -6.46 -13.64
N LEU A 401 29.62 -6.87 -13.07
CA LEU A 401 30.74 -5.95 -12.86
C LEU A 401 31.27 -5.34 -14.16
N LYS A 402 31.34 -6.13 -15.24
CA LYS A 402 31.75 -5.63 -16.57
C LYS A 402 30.76 -4.60 -17.11
N VAL A 403 29.45 -4.86 -16.99
CA VAL A 403 28.40 -3.93 -17.43
C VAL A 403 28.43 -2.66 -16.60
N GLU A 404 28.59 -2.76 -15.27
CA GLU A 404 28.70 -1.60 -14.39
C GLU A 404 29.92 -0.74 -14.72
N LYS A 405 31.08 -1.37 -15.00
CA LYS A 405 32.29 -0.66 -15.45
C LYS A 405 32.03 0.09 -16.76
N LYS A 406 31.45 -0.58 -17.77
CA LYS A 406 31.11 0.05 -19.06
C LYS A 406 30.11 1.20 -18.90
N LEU A 407 29.12 1.06 -18.01
CA LEU A 407 28.16 2.12 -17.74
C LEU A 407 28.86 3.36 -17.15
N LYS A 408 29.75 3.17 -16.18
CA LYS A 408 30.54 4.26 -15.59
C LYS A 408 31.45 4.94 -16.62
N GLU A 409 32.11 4.17 -17.49
CA GLU A 409 32.92 4.71 -18.58
C GLU A 409 32.07 5.52 -19.58
N ASN A 410 30.87 5.05 -19.93
CA ASN A 410 29.96 5.76 -20.83
C ASN A 410 29.42 7.06 -20.22
N ILE A 411 29.07 7.04 -18.93
CA ILE A 411 28.66 8.24 -18.20
C ILE A 411 29.79 9.27 -18.23
N LEU A 412 31.03 8.84 -17.96
CA LEU A 412 32.19 9.71 -17.96
C LEU A 412 32.49 10.28 -19.36
N LYS A 413 32.39 9.46 -20.41
CA LYS A 413 32.54 9.93 -21.80
C LYS A 413 31.48 10.97 -22.17
N LYS A 414 30.22 10.71 -21.80
CA LYS A 414 29.12 11.65 -22.06
C LYS A 414 29.32 12.97 -21.31
N TYR A 415 29.81 12.93 -20.07
CA TYR A 415 30.16 14.10 -19.30
C TYR A 415 31.23 14.95 -20.01
N TYR A 416 32.34 14.36 -20.45
CA TYR A 416 33.39 15.09 -21.16
C TYR A 416 32.95 15.60 -22.54
N GLN A 417 32.12 14.85 -23.27
CA GLN A 417 31.55 15.31 -24.53
C GLN A 417 30.67 16.55 -24.34
N ASN A 418 29.82 16.54 -23.30
CA ASN A 418 28.97 17.69 -23.00
C ASN A 418 29.81 18.92 -22.60
N GLN A 419 30.83 18.75 -21.76
CA GLN A 419 31.74 19.86 -21.41
C GLN A 419 32.50 20.41 -22.62
N CYS A 420 32.96 19.54 -23.51
CA CYS A 420 33.63 19.97 -24.74
C CYS A 420 32.66 20.72 -25.67
N HIS A 421 31.39 20.28 -25.76
CA HIS A 421 30.36 20.95 -26.54
C HIS A 421 30.00 22.33 -25.97
N GLU A 422 29.89 22.44 -24.64
CA GLU A 422 29.67 23.72 -23.94
C GLU A 422 30.84 24.69 -24.16
N GLN A 423 32.08 24.22 -24.09
CA GLN A 423 33.27 25.05 -24.37
C GLN A 423 33.31 25.52 -25.82
N ILE A 424 32.99 24.66 -26.79
CA ILE A 424 32.91 25.05 -28.21
C ILE A 424 31.81 26.08 -28.44
N GLN A 425 30.64 25.93 -27.81
CA GLN A 425 29.57 26.92 -27.92
C GLN A 425 29.98 28.28 -27.34
N LEU A 426 30.71 28.30 -26.22
CA LEU A 426 31.24 29.53 -25.63
C LEU A 426 32.21 30.24 -26.58
N ILE A 427 33.19 29.52 -27.14
CA ILE A 427 34.18 30.07 -28.07
C ILE A 427 33.51 30.60 -29.35
N CYS A 428 32.56 29.83 -29.92
CA CYS A 428 31.82 30.27 -31.10
C CYS A 428 30.88 31.46 -30.83
N SER A 429 30.49 31.69 -29.57
CA SER A 429 29.70 32.85 -29.18
C SER A 429 30.56 34.11 -29.02
N GLU A 430 31.80 33.97 -28.54
CA GLU A 430 32.76 35.07 -28.42
C GLU A 430 33.25 35.57 -29.80
N GLU A 431 33.56 34.66 -30.74
CA GLU A 431 33.96 35.04 -32.11
C GLU A 431 32.84 35.77 -32.89
N ARG A 432 31.58 35.54 -32.55
CA ARG A 432 30.44 36.26 -33.14
C ARG A 432 30.28 37.66 -32.59
N VAL A 433 30.75 37.93 -31.37
CA VAL A 433 30.70 39.26 -30.76
C VAL A 433 31.81 40.15 -31.32
N GLU A 434 33.02 39.61 -31.52
CA GLU A 434 34.15 40.35 -32.11
C GLU A 434 33.98 40.70 -33.60
N LYS A 435 33.16 39.96 -34.36
CA LYS A 435 32.87 40.28 -35.77
C LYS A 435 31.74 41.31 -35.98
N VAL A 436 31.07 41.73 -34.91
CA VAL A 436 29.94 42.67 -34.94
C VAL A 436 30.30 44.02 -34.30
N SER A 437 31.43 44.10 -33.59
CA SER A 437 32.12 45.34 -33.21
C SER A 437 33.10 45.80 -34.28
#